data_AF-A0A927MAB2-F1
#
_entry.id   AF-A0A927MAB2-F1
#
_cell.length_a   1.000
_cell.length_b   1.000
_cell.length_c   1.000
_cell.angle_alpha   90.00
_cell.angle_beta   90.00
_cell.angle_gamma   90.00
#
_symmetry.space_group_name_H-M   'P 1'
#
loop_
_entity.id
_entity.type
_entity.pdbx_description
1 polymer ?
#
loop_
_entity_poly.entity_id
_entity_poly.type
_entity_poly.pdbx_seq_one_letter_code
_entity_poly.pdbx_strand_id
1 'polypeptide(L)'
;MTLRPGRSKLRSAVITLAVAALTVTGTVTVIGRTTPAHAASTVEDEGADCPVPNTSVPASSRLPDPFRKLDGTRITTKAEWRCRRAETRELAERTVYGQKPAKPATVSGTVSNTSIQVNVSDQGRNASFSASVQLPSGTGPFPAVVVLGGFGADTATIRNAGAAVINYDPLAVGREGTPRNNKQGAFYTLYGANSSTGILMAWAWGVSRIIDVIEQSGGTILRPDATGVTGCSRYGKGAFVIGAFDQRIALTMPIESGSGGAPIFRGIPGESGSQPLSSAYGEQPWLGDAFSAYTSNPSGLPVDTHQMIGLVAPRGLFVMENPHIDWLAARSGSNAALAGAEIYKALGAGDNITYWSDVSDGTHCASRSEWRTPLQQNIQKHLLKTGNAAGTIRISSRKQGNLAEWRDWQTPVLTDGPTTPPPTGPTPTTPPPTTTPPPTTPPPGGSCTASTSPGTVWGDRYNTSVTVSGAGSWTVVVAVTAPQRISTTWSGSASLNSNGTVLTMRSNGSGNTFGFTTMTNGNSSARPQINSCTAG
;
A
#
# COMPACT_ATOMS: atom_id res chain seq x y z
N MET A 1 -88.02 -29.42 9.95
CA MET A 1 -87.34 -30.17 8.87
C MET A 1 -85.96 -30.55 9.38
N THR A 2 -85.83 -31.41 10.40
CA THR A 2 -85.74 -32.88 10.30
C THR A 2 -84.83 -33.35 9.16
N LEU A 3 -83.58 -33.73 9.49
CA LEU A 3 -83.11 -35.11 9.39
C LEU A 3 -81.81 -35.30 10.20
N ARG A 4 -81.69 -36.51 10.72
CA ARG A 4 -80.80 -37.02 11.78
C ARG A 4 -79.59 -37.79 11.17
N PRO A 5 -78.68 -38.39 11.97
CA PRO A 5 -77.22 -38.34 11.76
C PRO A 5 -76.57 -39.67 11.35
N GLY A 6 -75.27 -39.62 11.05
CA GLY A 6 -74.39 -40.80 10.96
C GLY A 6 -73.12 -40.62 11.80
N ARG A 7 -72.97 -41.40 12.87
CA ARG A 7 -71.77 -41.52 13.71
C ARG A 7 -70.73 -42.40 13.01
N SER A 8 -69.44 -42.06 13.16
CA SER A 8 -68.36 -43.05 13.22
C SER A 8 -67.22 -42.53 14.09
N LYS A 9 -66.87 -43.32 15.11
CA LYS A 9 -65.77 -43.09 16.06
C LYS A 9 -64.50 -43.66 15.46
N LEU A 10 -63.40 -42.90 15.44
CA LEU A 10 -62.06 -43.48 15.55
C LEU A 10 -61.12 -42.51 16.26
N ARG A 11 -60.59 -42.98 17.40
CA ARG A 11 -59.46 -42.38 18.10
C ARG A 11 -58.20 -42.74 17.32
N SER A 12 -57.40 -41.75 16.93
CA SER A 12 -56.03 -41.99 16.45
C SER A 12 -55.06 -41.32 17.41
N ALA A 13 -54.27 -42.16 18.07
CA ALA A 13 -53.19 -41.80 18.95
C ALA A 13 -52.09 -41.07 18.16
N VAL A 14 -51.56 -40.01 18.75
CA VAL A 14 -50.35 -39.33 18.28
C VAL A 14 -49.16 -40.22 18.61
N ILE A 15 -48.57 -40.84 17.58
CA ILE A 15 -47.27 -41.50 17.66
C ILE A 15 -46.22 -40.47 17.27
N THR A 16 -45.56 -39.88 18.28
CA THR A 16 -44.39 -39.05 18.09
C THR A 16 -43.19 -39.97 17.81
N LEU A 17 -42.76 -40.07 16.55
CA LEU A 17 -41.48 -40.71 16.21
C LEU A 17 -40.34 -39.82 16.73
N ALA A 18 -39.70 -40.23 17.82
CA ALA A 18 -38.41 -39.69 18.24
C ALA A 18 -37.33 -40.23 17.30
N VAL A 19 -36.93 -39.44 16.31
CA VAL A 19 -35.69 -39.68 15.58
C VAL A 19 -34.55 -39.15 16.45
N ALA A 20 -33.79 -40.06 17.06
CA ALA A 20 -32.54 -39.74 17.72
C ALA A 20 -31.50 -39.35 16.65
N ALA A 21 -31.47 -38.08 16.26
CA ALA A 21 -30.37 -37.53 15.51
C ALA A 21 -29.18 -37.37 16.45
N LEU A 22 -28.16 -38.21 16.27
CA LEU A 22 -26.86 -38.09 16.92
C LEU A 22 -26.22 -36.77 16.44
N THR A 23 -26.42 -35.69 17.18
CA THR A 23 -25.74 -34.42 16.91
C THR A 23 -24.28 -34.57 17.31
N VAL A 24 -23.42 -34.91 16.36
CA VAL A 24 -21.99 -34.66 16.47
C VAL A 24 -21.82 -33.15 16.47
N THR A 25 -21.72 -32.56 17.65
CA THR A 25 -21.26 -31.18 17.85
C THR A 25 -19.78 -31.11 17.48
N GLY A 26 -19.51 -31.11 16.17
CA GLY A 26 -18.24 -30.67 15.64
C GLY A 26 -18.13 -29.18 15.89
N THR A 27 -17.44 -28.80 16.96
CA THR A 27 -16.91 -27.45 17.11
C THR A 27 -15.93 -27.23 15.97
N VAL A 28 -16.41 -26.64 14.86
CA VAL A 28 -15.52 -26.03 13.88
C VAL A 28 -14.90 -24.84 14.59
N THR A 29 -13.74 -25.05 15.21
CA THR A 29 -12.87 -23.96 15.62
C THR A 29 -12.44 -23.27 14.34
N VAL A 30 -13.17 -22.22 13.95
CA VAL A 30 -12.64 -21.24 12.99
C VAL A 30 -11.46 -20.61 13.70
N ILE A 31 -10.27 -21.15 13.47
CA ILE A 31 -9.03 -20.46 13.79
C ILE A 31 -9.05 -19.24 12.88
N GLY A 32 -9.56 -18.11 13.39
CA GLY A 32 -9.43 -16.83 12.74
C GLY A 32 -7.95 -16.61 12.50
N ARG A 33 -7.51 -16.73 11.24
CA ARG A 33 -6.16 -16.34 10.86
C ARG A 33 -6.10 -14.83 11.05
N THR A 34 -5.58 -14.40 12.20
CA THR A 34 -5.19 -13.03 12.42
C THR A 34 -4.08 -12.72 11.43
N THR A 35 -4.37 -11.96 10.38
CA THR A 35 -3.34 -11.45 9.49
C THR A 35 -2.62 -10.30 10.21
N PRO A 36 -1.31 -10.39 10.45
CA PRO A 36 -0.56 -9.26 10.97
C PRO A 36 -0.77 -8.06 10.04
N ALA A 37 -0.92 -6.86 10.60
CA ALA A 37 -1.00 -5.66 9.79
C ALA A 37 0.28 -5.56 8.93
N HIS A 38 0.13 -5.54 7.60
CA HIS A 38 1.27 -5.40 6.70
C HIS A 38 2.06 -4.14 7.07
N ALA A 39 3.39 -4.25 7.13
CA ALA A 39 4.25 -3.09 7.31
C ALA A 39 4.11 -2.18 6.09
N ALA A 40 4.16 -0.86 6.29
CA ALA A 40 4.35 0.05 5.17
C ALA A 40 5.70 -0.22 4.53
N SER A 41 5.83 0.10 3.25
CA SER A 41 7.11 -0.04 2.55
C SER A 41 8.14 0.91 3.14
N THR A 42 9.42 0.56 3.03
CA THR A 42 10.53 1.47 3.29
C THR A 42 10.89 2.33 2.08
N VAL A 43 10.26 2.08 0.93
CA VAL A 43 10.46 2.85 -0.31
C VAL A 43 9.14 3.40 -0.83
N GLU A 44 9.21 4.49 -1.59
CA GLU A 44 8.03 5.15 -2.16
C GLU A 44 7.32 4.28 -3.21
N ASP A 45 8.12 3.57 -4.02
CA ASP A 45 7.62 2.65 -5.04
C ASP A 45 8.43 1.34 -5.13
N GLU A 46 7.88 0.25 -4.58
CA GLU A 46 8.49 -1.08 -4.67
C GLU A 46 8.52 -1.65 -6.09
N GLY A 47 7.72 -1.13 -7.02
CA GLY A 47 7.59 -1.63 -8.39
C GLY A 47 8.35 -0.82 -9.44
N ALA A 48 9.20 0.13 -9.05
CA ALA A 48 9.86 1.07 -9.96
C ALA A 48 10.78 0.40 -11.02
N ASP A 49 11.25 -0.82 -10.76
CA ASP A 49 12.04 -1.68 -11.64
C ASP A 49 11.19 -2.58 -12.55
N CYS A 50 9.88 -2.66 -12.34
CA CYS A 50 9.01 -3.47 -13.18
C CYS A 50 8.90 -2.84 -14.57
N PRO A 51 9.09 -3.61 -15.66
CA PRO A 51 8.84 -3.12 -17.00
C PRO A 51 7.34 -2.85 -17.18
N VAL A 52 7.00 -1.64 -17.61
CA VAL A 52 5.61 -1.28 -17.95
C VAL A 52 5.50 -1.10 -19.46
N PRO A 53 4.81 -2.02 -20.18
CA PRO A 53 4.61 -1.90 -21.61
C PRO A 53 3.80 -0.65 -21.97
N ASN A 54 4.23 0.07 -23.01
CA ASN A 54 3.46 1.17 -23.57
C ASN A 54 2.34 0.63 -24.49
N THR A 55 1.37 -0.06 -23.91
CA THR A 55 0.25 -0.69 -24.62
C THR A 55 -1.02 0.13 -24.44
N SER A 56 -1.84 0.21 -25.49
CA SER A 56 -3.19 0.77 -25.40
C SER A 56 -4.14 -0.26 -24.79
N VAL A 57 -4.98 0.18 -23.86
CA VAL A 57 -6.04 -0.67 -23.30
C VAL A 57 -7.34 -0.35 -24.05
N PRO A 58 -8.08 -1.34 -24.56
CA PRO A 58 -9.36 -1.12 -25.22
C PRO A 58 -10.36 -0.43 -24.28
N ALA A 59 -11.20 0.45 -24.86
CA ALA A 59 -12.28 1.08 -24.11
C ALA A 59 -13.28 0.02 -23.60
N SER A 60 -13.79 0.23 -22.39
CA SER A 60 -14.77 -0.65 -21.75
C SER A 60 -15.72 0.15 -20.87
N SER A 61 -17.01 -0.15 -20.98
CA SER A 61 -18.05 0.38 -20.08
C SER A 61 -17.99 -0.26 -18.68
N ARG A 62 -17.40 -1.46 -18.57
CA ARG A 62 -17.12 -2.13 -17.30
C ARG A 62 -15.82 -1.62 -16.69
N LEU A 63 -15.62 -1.91 -15.40
CA LEU A 63 -14.37 -1.60 -14.71
C LEU A 63 -13.22 -2.46 -15.28
N PRO A 64 -12.02 -1.88 -15.49
CA PRO A 64 -10.85 -2.65 -15.90
C PRO A 64 -10.49 -3.75 -14.88
N ASP A 65 -10.23 -4.96 -15.37
CA ASP A 65 -9.83 -6.12 -14.55
C ASP A 65 -8.49 -5.84 -13.83
N PRO A 66 -8.47 -5.77 -12.48
CA PRO A 66 -7.22 -5.53 -11.74
C PRO A 66 -6.26 -6.72 -11.81
N PHE A 67 -6.72 -7.91 -12.19
CA PHE A 67 -5.92 -9.13 -12.22
C PHE A 67 -5.38 -9.48 -13.62
N ARG A 68 -5.67 -8.65 -14.63
CA ARG A 68 -5.17 -8.81 -16.00
C ARG A 68 -4.07 -7.77 -16.26
N LYS A 69 -2.88 -8.26 -16.65
CA LYS A 69 -1.72 -7.47 -17.07
C LYS A 69 -1.96 -6.79 -18.41
N LEU A 70 -1.13 -5.81 -18.76
CA LEU A 70 -1.23 -5.10 -20.05
C LEU A 70 -0.92 -6.00 -21.26
N ASP A 71 -0.15 -7.06 -21.08
CA ASP A 71 0.10 -8.08 -22.10
C ASP A 71 -1.11 -9.05 -22.31
N GLY A 72 -2.17 -8.88 -21.53
CA GLY A 72 -3.38 -9.68 -21.58
C GLY A 72 -3.36 -10.94 -20.71
N THR A 73 -2.22 -11.31 -20.12
CA THR A 73 -2.10 -12.44 -19.19
C THR A 73 -2.72 -12.11 -17.82
N ARG A 74 -3.06 -13.14 -17.05
CA ARG A 74 -3.62 -12.97 -15.69
C ARG A 74 -2.58 -13.27 -14.62
N ILE A 75 -2.59 -12.50 -13.54
CA ILE A 75 -1.76 -12.78 -12.37
C ILE A 75 -2.32 -13.96 -11.58
N THR A 76 -1.43 -14.77 -11.02
CA THR A 76 -1.75 -15.98 -10.24
C THR A 76 -1.04 -16.01 -8.89
N THR A 77 0.02 -15.21 -8.72
CA THR A 77 0.79 -15.13 -7.48
C THR A 77 0.78 -13.71 -6.90
N LYS A 78 1.03 -13.58 -5.59
CA LYS A 78 1.20 -12.26 -4.96
C LYS A 78 2.44 -11.53 -5.45
N ALA A 79 3.48 -12.25 -5.89
CA ALA A 79 4.68 -11.65 -6.46
C ALA A 79 4.39 -10.90 -7.77
N GLU A 80 3.51 -11.43 -8.63
CA GLU A 80 3.10 -10.77 -9.86
C GLU A 80 2.28 -9.49 -9.62
N TRP A 81 1.61 -9.37 -8.47
CA TRP A 81 0.85 -8.17 -8.10
C TRP A 81 1.75 -6.92 -8.11
N ARG A 82 3.00 -7.04 -7.67
CA ARG A 82 3.95 -5.93 -7.63
C ARG A 82 4.08 -5.23 -8.97
N CYS A 83 4.33 -5.98 -10.05
CA CYS A 83 4.46 -5.40 -11.38
C CYS A 83 3.10 -5.02 -11.99
N ARG A 84 2.04 -5.78 -11.71
CA ARG A 84 0.68 -5.36 -12.11
C ARG A 84 0.30 -4.01 -11.50
N ARG A 85 0.70 -3.78 -10.25
CA ARG A 85 0.50 -2.53 -9.51
C ARG A 85 1.31 -1.39 -10.13
N ALA A 86 2.54 -1.64 -10.57
CA ALA A 86 3.34 -0.67 -11.34
C ALA A 86 2.67 -0.29 -12.68
N GLU A 87 2.11 -1.26 -13.41
CA GLU A 87 1.34 -0.98 -14.63
C GLU A 87 0.13 -0.08 -14.35
N THR A 88 -0.64 -0.36 -13.29
CA THR A 88 -1.76 0.50 -12.87
C THR A 88 -1.29 1.91 -12.51
N ARG A 89 -0.18 2.02 -11.76
CA ARG A 89 0.40 3.30 -11.34
C ARG A 89 0.72 4.17 -12.56
N GLU A 90 1.45 3.62 -13.53
CA GLU A 90 1.81 4.32 -14.76
C GLU A 90 0.58 4.73 -15.58
N LEU A 91 -0.41 3.85 -15.72
CA LEU A 91 -1.65 4.19 -16.42
C LEU A 91 -2.39 5.36 -15.75
N ALA A 92 -2.43 5.37 -14.42
CA ALA A 92 -3.05 6.43 -13.64
C ALA A 92 -2.28 7.76 -13.73
N GLU A 93 -0.95 7.74 -13.72
CA GLU A 93 -0.13 8.93 -13.98
C GLU A 93 -0.35 9.46 -15.40
N ARG A 94 -0.31 8.58 -16.40
CA ARG A 94 -0.46 8.95 -17.81
C ARG A 94 -1.82 9.54 -18.16
N THR A 95 -2.89 9.08 -17.52
CA THR A 95 -4.26 9.41 -17.96
C THR A 95 -5.10 10.18 -16.95
N VAL A 96 -4.76 10.16 -15.66
CA VAL A 96 -5.60 10.75 -14.60
C VAL A 96 -4.89 11.87 -13.85
N TYR A 97 -3.69 11.63 -13.33
CA TYR A 97 -3.07 12.52 -12.34
C TYR A 97 -1.86 13.31 -12.87
N GLY A 98 -1.25 12.86 -13.95
CA GLY A 98 0.07 13.31 -14.40
C GLY A 98 1.19 12.59 -13.65
N GLN A 99 2.41 12.78 -14.14
CA GLN A 99 3.60 12.08 -13.67
C GLN A 99 4.02 12.56 -12.28
N LYS A 100 4.27 11.63 -11.36
CA LYS A 100 4.94 11.94 -10.11
C LYS A 100 6.45 11.85 -10.32
N PRO A 101 7.21 12.95 -10.20
CA PRO A 101 8.66 12.88 -10.28
C PRO A 101 9.23 11.94 -9.21
N ALA A 102 10.36 11.30 -9.55
CA ALA A 102 11.16 10.57 -8.59
C ALA A 102 11.65 11.47 -7.43
N LYS A 103 12.33 10.87 -6.45
CA LYS A 103 12.93 11.63 -5.34
C LYS A 103 13.83 12.75 -5.88
N PRO A 104 13.64 14.01 -5.43
CA PRO A 104 14.46 15.14 -5.85
C PRO A 104 15.95 14.96 -5.58
N ALA A 105 16.80 15.69 -6.31
CA ALA A 105 18.25 15.67 -6.10
C ALA A 105 18.65 15.94 -4.64
N THR A 106 18.00 16.91 -3.98
CA THR A 106 18.17 17.16 -2.55
C THR A 106 16.83 17.37 -1.87
N VAL A 107 16.65 16.69 -0.74
CA VAL A 107 15.61 17.00 0.24
C VAL A 107 16.31 17.18 1.58
N SER A 108 16.02 18.25 2.30
CA SER A 108 16.52 18.52 3.64
C SER A 108 15.44 19.20 4.48
N GLY A 109 15.64 19.30 5.78
CA GLY A 109 14.61 19.87 6.65
C GLY A 109 14.88 19.67 8.13
N THR A 110 13.90 20.05 8.93
CA THR A 110 13.90 19.83 10.38
C THR A 110 12.57 19.25 10.82
N VAL A 111 12.61 18.41 11.86
CA VAL A 111 11.44 17.92 12.58
C VAL A 111 11.56 18.37 14.02
N SER A 112 10.50 18.99 14.55
CA SER A 112 10.38 19.39 15.94
C SER A 112 9.04 18.92 16.51
N ASN A 113 8.81 19.16 17.80
CA ASN A 113 7.54 18.81 18.45
C ASN A 113 6.35 19.62 17.93
N THR A 114 6.60 20.74 17.24
CA THR A 114 5.55 21.67 16.78
C THR A 114 5.54 21.91 15.27
N SER A 115 6.59 21.52 14.55
CA SER A 115 6.70 21.79 13.12
C SER A 115 7.63 20.84 12.37
N ILE A 116 7.37 20.73 11.07
CA ILE A 116 8.26 20.14 10.07
C ILE A 116 8.57 21.22 9.04
N GLN A 117 9.85 21.47 8.77
CA GLN A 117 10.30 22.32 7.67
C GLN A 117 10.87 21.43 6.57
N VAL A 118 10.42 21.63 5.33
CA VAL A 118 10.92 20.91 4.16
C VAL A 118 11.59 21.90 3.21
N ASN A 119 12.80 21.58 2.76
CA ASN A 119 13.53 22.27 1.73
C ASN A 119 13.89 21.27 0.63
N VAL A 120 13.67 21.66 -0.63
CA VAL A 120 13.89 20.79 -1.79
C VAL A 120 14.68 21.55 -2.83
N SER A 121 15.69 20.87 -3.39
CA SER A 121 16.42 21.33 -4.57
C SER A 121 16.33 20.27 -5.65
N ASP A 122 15.91 20.67 -6.85
CA ASP A 122 15.85 19.79 -8.01
C ASP A 122 15.97 20.60 -9.31
N GLN A 123 16.64 20.04 -10.32
CA GLN A 123 16.83 20.69 -11.63
C GLN A 123 17.38 22.14 -11.53
N GLY A 124 18.24 22.41 -10.54
CA GLY A 124 18.80 23.75 -10.30
C GLY A 124 17.81 24.78 -9.72
N ARG A 125 16.61 24.34 -9.31
CA ARG A 125 15.59 25.17 -8.67
C ARG A 125 15.40 24.75 -7.22
N ASN A 126 14.90 25.67 -6.40
CA ASN A 126 14.67 25.43 -4.98
C ASN A 126 13.23 25.79 -4.60
N ALA A 127 12.67 25.04 -3.66
CA ALA A 127 11.40 25.37 -3.03
C ALA A 127 11.38 24.89 -1.58
N SER A 128 10.50 25.46 -0.77
CA SER A 128 10.31 25.06 0.62
C SER A 128 8.84 25.18 1.02
N PHE A 129 8.47 24.40 2.03
CA PHE A 129 7.14 24.44 2.65
C PHE A 129 7.24 23.82 4.05
N SER A 130 6.19 23.96 4.84
CA SER A 130 6.17 23.47 6.22
C SER A 130 4.83 22.84 6.58
N ALA A 131 4.83 22.11 7.69
CA ALA A 131 3.64 21.58 8.34
C ALA A 131 3.74 21.81 9.85
N SER A 132 2.60 21.97 10.53
CA SER A 132 2.61 22.00 12.00
C SER A 132 2.36 20.62 12.58
N VAL A 133 2.91 20.36 13.77
CA VAL A 133 2.82 19.08 14.47
C VAL A 133 2.09 19.26 15.79
N GLN A 134 1.19 18.33 16.09
CA GLN A 134 0.53 18.20 17.39
C GLN A 134 0.77 16.78 17.90
N LEU A 135 1.55 16.66 18.96
CA LEU A 135 1.87 15.36 19.56
C LEU A 135 0.72 14.85 20.43
N PRO A 136 0.53 13.52 20.54
CA PRO A 136 -0.32 12.95 21.57
C PRO A 136 0.42 12.99 22.92
N SER A 137 -0.28 12.63 24.00
CA SER A 137 0.36 12.41 25.30
C SER A 137 1.31 11.20 25.27
N GLY A 138 2.38 11.24 26.07
CA GLY A 138 3.31 10.13 26.25
C GLY A 138 4.72 10.46 25.79
N THR A 139 5.52 9.41 25.55
CA THR A 139 6.91 9.52 25.08
C THR A 139 7.02 8.92 23.68
N GLY A 140 7.64 9.66 22.76
CA GLY A 140 7.81 9.25 21.36
C GLY A 140 8.93 8.21 21.16
N PRO A 141 9.23 7.87 19.89
CA PRO A 141 8.67 8.48 18.69
C PRO A 141 7.23 8.04 18.40
N PHE A 142 6.42 8.96 17.89
CA PHE A 142 5.00 8.73 17.65
C PHE A 142 4.73 8.34 16.20
N PRO A 143 3.81 7.40 15.92
CA PRO A 143 3.13 7.37 14.62
C PRO A 143 2.51 8.72 14.31
N ALA A 144 2.31 9.03 13.03
CA ALA A 144 1.79 10.34 12.63
C ALA A 144 0.70 10.20 11.58
N VAL A 145 -0.29 11.08 11.61
CA VAL A 145 -1.30 11.22 10.54
C VAL A 145 -1.19 12.61 9.93
N VAL A 146 -0.92 12.65 8.64
CA VAL A 146 -0.95 13.88 7.84
C VAL A 146 -2.41 14.26 7.57
N VAL A 147 -2.82 15.41 8.08
CA VAL A 147 -4.17 15.99 7.90
C VAL A 147 -4.05 17.13 6.89
N LEU A 148 -4.67 16.96 5.72
CA LEU A 148 -4.65 17.95 4.66
C LEU A 148 -5.60 19.10 4.98
N GLY A 149 -5.08 20.33 4.95
CA GLY A 149 -5.84 21.58 5.03
C GLY A 149 -6.54 21.84 6.38
N GLY A 150 -6.28 21.01 7.40
CA GLY A 150 -6.66 21.27 8.79
C GLY A 150 -8.16 21.20 9.12
N PHE A 151 -9.02 20.70 8.23
CA PHE A 151 -10.46 20.60 8.49
C PHE A 151 -11.05 19.20 8.19
N GLY A 152 -12.18 18.89 8.83
CA GLY A 152 -12.97 17.67 8.61
C GLY A 152 -12.45 16.40 9.27
N ALA A 153 -11.18 16.32 9.62
CA ALA A 153 -10.61 15.18 10.35
C ALA A 153 -10.87 15.28 11.86
N ASP A 154 -11.22 14.15 12.50
CA ASP A 154 -11.34 14.04 13.96
C ASP A 154 -9.95 13.94 14.62
N THR A 155 -9.25 15.07 14.65
CA THR A 155 -7.86 15.15 15.17
C THR A 155 -7.76 14.78 16.65
N ALA A 156 -8.83 14.97 17.43
CA ALA A 156 -8.90 14.54 18.81
C ALA A 156 -8.83 13.01 18.92
N THR A 157 -9.64 12.29 18.13
CA THR A 157 -9.61 10.82 18.09
C THR A 157 -8.25 10.30 17.63
N ILE A 158 -7.62 10.95 16.64
CA ILE A 158 -6.27 10.59 16.18
C ILE A 158 -5.24 10.68 17.32
N ARG A 159 -5.20 11.82 18.04
CA ARG A 159 -4.25 12.01 19.16
C ARG A 159 -4.58 11.10 20.34
N ASN A 160 -5.85 10.89 20.66
CA ASN A 160 -6.28 9.99 21.73
C ASN A 160 -5.95 8.52 21.41
N ALA A 161 -5.84 8.15 20.14
CA ALA A 161 -5.37 6.84 19.71
C ALA A 161 -3.83 6.69 19.76
N GLY A 162 -3.09 7.75 20.09
CA GLY A 162 -1.63 7.73 20.24
C GLY A 162 -0.84 8.10 18.98
N ALA A 163 -1.48 8.71 17.98
CA ALA A 163 -0.80 9.23 16.79
C ALA A 163 -0.70 10.76 16.81
N ALA A 164 0.45 11.29 16.40
CA ALA A 164 0.63 12.71 16.17
C ALA A 164 -0.19 13.18 14.97
N VAL A 165 -0.58 14.45 14.96
CA VAL A 165 -1.24 15.10 13.82
C VAL A 165 -0.24 16.04 13.16
N ILE A 166 0.01 15.81 11.87
CA ILE A 166 0.77 16.72 11.01
C ILE A 166 -0.25 17.52 10.19
N ASN A 167 -0.50 18.78 10.54
CA ASN A 167 -1.36 19.64 9.73
C ASN A 167 -0.56 20.17 8.55
N TYR A 168 -0.86 19.64 7.37
CA TYR A 168 -0.19 19.95 6.13
C TYR A 168 -1.06 20.93 5.32
N ASP A 169 -0.48 22.06 4.91
CA ASP A 169 -1.10 22.95 3.93
C ASP A 169 -0.69 22.51 2.51
N PRO A 170 -1.55 21.78 1.78
CA PRO A 170 -1.22 21.34 0.43
C PRO A 170 -1.16 22.50 -0.57
N LEU A 171 -1.74 23.67 -0.28
CA LEU A 171 -1.78 24.80 -1.20
C LEU A 171 -0.41 25.48 -1.35
N ALA A 172 0.47 25.34 -0.36
CA ALA A 172 1.88 25.75 -0.46
C ALA A 172 2.65 24.92 -1.51
N VAL A 173 2.22 23.68 -1.77
CA VAL A 173 2.87 22.77 -2.72
C VAL A 173 2.21 22.81 -4.10
N GLY A 174 0.88 22.84 -4.14
CA GLY A 174 0.10 23.04 -5.35
C GLY A 174 -1.13 23.88 -5.07
N ARG A 175 -1.15 25.13 -5.55
CA ARG A 175 -2.14 26.14 -5.20
C ARG A 175 -3.41 26.01 -6.04
N GLU A 176 -4.55 25.96 -5.36
CA GLU A 176 -5.87 26.15 -5.97
C GLU A 176 -6.06 27.62 -6.41
N GLY A 177 -6.99 27.87 -7.32
CA GLY A 177 -7.26 29.19 -7.89
C GLY A 177 -6.22 29.63 -8.92
N THR A 178 -5.39 28.70 -9.41
CA THR A 178 -4.42 28.95 -10.48
C THR A 178 -4.86 28.23 -11.76
N PRO A 179 -4.70 28.85 -12.94
CA PRO A 179 -5.08 28.20 -14.19
C PRO A 179 -4.07 27.11 -14.57
N ARG A 180 -4.50 26.14 -15.40
CA ARG A 180 -3.67 25.00 -15.82
C ARG A 180 -2.36 25.39 -16.51
N ASN A 181 -2.33 26.53 -17.22
CA ASN A 181 -1.15 27.07 -17.89
C ASN A 181 -0.32 28.03 -17.00
N ASN A 182 -0.63 28.14 -15.70
CA ASN A 182 0.16 28.91 -14.75
C ASN A 182 -0.02 28.40 -13.32
N LYS A 183 0.21 27.10 -13.11
CA LYS A 183 0.08 26.47 -11.79
C LYS A 183 1.18 26.97 -10.85
N GLN A 184 0.83 27.20 -9.58
CA GLN A 184 1.75 27.74 -8.57
C GLN A 184 1.89 26.81 -7.36
N GLY A 185 2.97 27.00 -6.60
CA GLY A 185 3.31 26.20 -5.41
C GLY A 185 4.68 25.55 -5.56
N ALA A 186 5.23 25.04 -4.45
CA ALA A 186 6.57 24.49 -4.38
C ALA A 186 6.88 23.46 -5.50
N PHE A 187 5.91 22.60 -5.83
CA PHE A 187 6.05 21.63 -6.92
C PHE A 187 6.26 22.33 -8.28
N TYR A 188 5.45 23.33 -8.59
CA TYR A 188 5.49 24.03 -9.88
C TYR A 188 6.65 25.03 -9.98
N THR A 189 7.17 25.51 -8.84
CA THR A 189 8.45 26.22 -8.80
C THR A 189 9.60 25.33 -9.27
N LEU A 190 9.61 24.05 -8.93
CA LEU A 190 10.66 23.10 -9.33
C LEU A 190 10.47 22.58 -10.77
N TYR A 191 9.24 22.15 -11.08
CA TYR A 191 8.93 21.39 -12.30
C TYR A 191 8.22 22.21 -13.39
N GLY A 192 8.01 23.50 -13.17
CA GLY A 192 7.43 24.45 -14.12
C GLY A 192 5.92 24.62 -14.00
N ALA A 193 5.46 25.87 -14.16
CA ALA A 193 4.05 26.26 -14.06
C ALA A 193 3.13 25.62 -15.13
N ASN A 194 3.73 25.14 -16.24
CA ASN A 194 3.06 24.44 -17.34
C ASN A 194 3.14 22.91 -17.24
N SER A 195 3.67 22.35 -16.14
CA SER A 195 3.71 20.89 -15.95
C SER A 195 2.32 20.28 -16.16
N SER A 196 2.19 19.15 -16.85
CA SER A 196 0.90 18.47 -17.07
C SER A 196 0.35 17.78 -15.81
N THR A 197 1.10 17.82 -14.72
CA THR A 197 0.77 17.19 -13.44
C THR A 197 -0.31 17.97 -12.71
N GLY A 198 -1.34 17.27 -12.24
CA GLY A 198 -2.42 17.86 -11.45
C GLY A 198 -2.00 18.11 -10.00
N ILE A 199 -2.67 19.04 -9.32
CA ILE A 199 -2.32 19.43 -7.95
C ILE A 199 -2.52 18.29 -6.94
N LEU A 200 -3.39 17.30 -7.19
CA LEU A 200 -3.49 16.13 -6.30
C LEU A 200 -2.18 15.32 -6.26
N MET A 201 -1.53 15.16 -7.41
CA MET A 201 -0.24 14.48 -7.49
C MET A 201 0.90 15.35 -6.92
N ALA A 202 0.82 16.67 -7.12
CA ALA A 202 1.74 17.61 -6.46
C ALA A 202 1.63 17.52 -4.93
N TRP A 203 0.42 17.39 -4.38
CA TRP A 203 0.21 17.19 -2.95
C TRP A 203 0.74 15.85 -2.46
N ALA A 204 0.59 14.78 -3.26
CA ALA A 204 1.23 13.48 -3.02
C ALA A 204 2.75 13.58 -2.97
N TRP A 205 3.35 14.28 -3.93
CA TRP A 205 4.77 14.58 -3.93
C TRP A 205 5.19 15.33 -2.65
N GLY A 206 4.43 16.34 -2.23
CA GLY A 206 4.73 17.11 -1.01
C GLY A 206 4.76 16.27 0.26
N VAL A 207 3.79 15.36 0.45
CA VAL A 207 3.79 14.43 1.59
C VAL A 207 4.97 13.46 1.52
N SER A 208 5.35 12.99 0.33
CA SER A 208 6.55 12.17 0.19
C SER A 208 7.83 12.88 0.66
N ARG A 209 7.92 14.21 0.50
CA ARG A 209 9.06 15.00 1.01
C ARG A 209 8.98 15.23 2.53
N ILE A 210 7.78 15.31 3.10
CA ILE A 210 7.60 15.31 4.57
C ILE A 210 8.16 14.00 5.15
N ILE A 211 7.83 12.85 4.56
CA ILE A 211 8.34 11.54 4.99
C ILE A 211 9.86 11.48 4.83
N ASP A 212 10.41 11.98 3.72
CA ASP A 212 11.87 12.06 3.52
C ASP A 212 12.56 12.84 4.66
N VAL A 213 11.99 13.97 5.10
CA VAL A 213 12.55 14.76 6.22
C VAL A 213 12.40 14.05 7.57
N ILE A 214 11.30 13.32 7.79
CA ILE A 214 11.13 12.49 9.00
C ILE A 214 12.19 11.40 9.06
N GLU A 215 12.43 10.68 7.95
CA GLU A 215 13.49 9.67 7.84
C GLU A 215 14.87 10.27 8.11
N GLN A 216 15.19 11.43 7.51
CA GLN A 216 16.48 12.11 7.70
C GLN A 216 16.70 12.61 9.13
N SER A 217 15.63 12.97 9.84
CA SER A 217 15.70 13.36 11.26
C SER A 217 15.94 12.19 12.23
N GLY A 218 16.11 10.97 11.70
CA GLY A 218 16.36 9.75 12.46
C GLY A 218 15.10 9.17 13.11
N GLY A 219 13.90 9.70 12.77
CA GLY A 219 12.64 9.21 13.32
C GLY A 219 12.50 9.34 14.84
N THR A 220 13.21 10.31 15.45
CA THR A 220 13.30 10.46 16.91
C THR A 220 12.04 11.05 17.56
N ILE A 221 11.28 11.84 16.80
CA ILE A 221 10.00 12.44 17.23
C ILE A 221 8.83 11.72 16.58
N LEU A 222 8.91 11.50 15.26
CA LEU A 222 7.86 10.90 14.45
C LEU A 222 8.40 9.65 13.75
N ARG A 223 7.59 8.60 13.70
CA ARG A 223 7.95 7.32 13.06
C ARG A 223 7.70 7.36 11.55
N PRO A 224 8.72 7.18 10.69
CA PRO A 224 8.53 7.19 9.24
C PRO A 224 7.73 5.97 8.74
N ASP A 225 7.88 4.82 9.39
CA ASP A 225 7.21 3.55 9.05
C ASP A 225 5.74 3.47 9.50
N ALA A 226 5.25 4.50 10.18
CA ALA A 226 3.91 4.55 10.78
C ALA A 226 3.21 5.87 10.46
N THR A 227 3.20 6.22 9.17
CA THR A 227 2.54 7.43 8.65
C THR A 227 1.17 7.11 8.07
N GLY A 228 0.13 7.81 8.52
CA GLY A 228 -1.20 7.82 7.91
C GLY A 228 -1.49 9.13 7.18
N VAL A 229 -2.56 9.17 6.39
CA VAL A 229 -3.02 10.40 5.71
C VAL A 229 -4.55 10.49 5.73
N THR A 230 -5.07 11.70 5.93
CA THR A 230 -6.51 11.99 5.91
C THR A 230 -6.79 13.42 5.41
N GLY A 231 -8.03 13.64 4.99
CA GLY A 231 -8.54 14.95 4.59
C GLY A 231 -10.00 14.82 4.15
N CYS A 232 -10.73 15.92 4.13
CA CYS A 232 -12.13 15.92 3.70
C CYS A 232 -12.37 16.63 2.36
N SER A 233 -13.35 16.18 1.58
CA SER A 233 -13.77 16.81 0.33
C SER A 233 -12.62 16.85 -0.69
N ARG A 234 -12.26 18.02 -1.24
CA ARG A 234 -11.04 18.21 -2.05
C ARG A 234 -9.77 17.64 -1.39
N TYR A 235 -9.63 17.77 -0.07
CA TYR A 235 -8.51 17.21 0.67
C TYR A 235 -8.65 15.70 0.90
N GLY A 236 -9.88 15.18 0.84
CA GLY A 236 -10.13 13.73 0.76
C GLY A 236 -9.66 13.15 -0.57
N LYS A 237 -9.84 13.86 -1.69
CA LYS A 237 -9.22 13.50 -2.99
C LYS A 237 -7.70 13.46 -2.84
N GLY A 238 -7.12 14.48 -2.20
CA GLY A 238 -5.69 14.55 -1.91
C GLY A 238 -5.18 13.37 -1.10
N ALA A 239 -5.83 13.07 0.04
CA ALA A 239 -5.47 11.96 0.91
C ALA A 239 -5.54 10.60 0.18
N PHE A 240 -6.55 10.41 -0.67
CA PHE A 240 -6.68 9.21 -1.50
C PHE A 240 -5.50 9.06 -2.46
N VAL A 241 -5.11 10.12 -3.18
CA VAL A 241 -3.98 10.10 -4.13
C VAL A 241 -2.65 9.95 -3.40
N ILE A 242 -2.44 10.62 -2.26
CA ILE A 242 -1.24 10.44 -1.43
C ILE A 242 -1.08 8.97 -1.03
N GLY A 243 -2.15 8.35 -0.53
CA GLY A 243 -2.14 6.94 -0.16
C GLY A 243 -1.85 6.02 -1.32
N ALA A 244 -2.41 6.28 -2.50
CA ALA A 244 -2.20 5.47 -3.70
C ALA A 244 -0.75 5.56 -4.23
N PHE A 245 -0.11 6.73 -4.16
CA PHE A 245 1.17 7.03 -4.82
C PHE A 245 2.37 7.18 -3.87
N ASP A 246 2.24 6.84 -2.60
CA ASP A 246 3.38 6.65 -1.69
C ASP A 246 3.16 5.39 -0.82
N GLN A 247 4.01 4.39 -1.02
CA GLN A 247 3.92 3.09 -0.34
C GLN A 247 4.36 3.12 1.12
N ARG A 248 4.96 4.23 1.56
CA ARG A 248 5.33 4.46 2.96
C ARG A 248 4.13 4.88 3.82
N ILE A 249 3.00 5.22 3.21
CA ILE A 249 1.75 5.51 3.92
C ILE A 249 1.11 4.21 4.41
N ALA A 250 1.16 3.94 5.71
CA ALA A 250 0.60 2.75 6.34
C ALA A 250 -0.95 2.74 6.40
N LEU A 251 -1.58 3.92 6.45
CA LEU A 251 -3.04 4.06 6.58
C LEU A 251 -3.56 5.26 5.77
N THR A 252 -4.49 4.99 4.84
CA THR A 252 -5.12 6.02 3.99
C THR A 252 -6.58 6.22 4.39
N MET A 253 -6.98 7.45 4.67
CA MET A 253 -8.32 7.75 5.23
C MET A 253 -9.00 8.92 4.52
N PRO A 254 -9.49 8.75 3.28
CA PRO A 254 -10.21 9.81 2.57
C PRO A 254 -11.62 9.99 3.16
N ILE A 255 -12.00 11.24 3.42
CA ILE A 255 -13.32 11.61 3.92
C ILE A 255 -14.08 12.35 2.81
N GLU A 256 -15.27 11.87 2.46
CA GLU A 256 -16.23 12.50 1.54
C GLU A 256 -15.57 13.03 0.27
N SER A 257 -14.76 12.18 -0.36
CA SER A 257 -13.79 12.60 -1.38
C SER A 257 -14.45 12.98 -2.71
N GLY A 258 -15.59 12.36 -3.06
CA GLY A 258 -16.33 12.66 -4.28
C GLY A 258 -15.55 12.46 -5.59
N SER A 259 -16.06 12.99 -6.70
CA SER A 259 -15.45 12.82 -8.05
C SER A 259 -13.97 13.23 -8.11
N GLY A 260 -13.10 12.36 -8.62
CA GLY A 260 -11.64 12.55 -8.57
C GLY A 260 -10.97 12.00 -7.30
N GLY A 261 -11.76 11.55 -6.32
CA GLY A 261 -11.36 10.76 -5.16
C GLY A 261 -11.76 9.28 -5.32
N ALA A 262 -12.49 8.74 -4.34
CA ALA A 262 -12.84 7.33 -4.28
C ALA A 262 -13.87 6.83 -5.34
N PRO A 263 -14.95 7.55 -5.68
CA PRO A 263 -15.96 7.09 -6.64
C PRO A 263 -15.41 6.71 -8.02
N ILE A 264 -15.90 5.59 -8.58
CA ILE A 264 -15.51 5.14 -9.92
C ILE A 264 -15.88 6.17 -10.99
N PHE A 265 -14.94 6.47 -11.89
CA PHE A 265 -15.12 7.42 -12.99
C PHE A 265 -16.25 6.98 -13.92
N ARG A 266 -16.32 5.68 -14.24
CA ARG A 266 -17.38 5.13 -15.11
C ARG A 266 -18.78 5.19 -14.51
N GLY A 267 -18.91 5.21 -13.19
CA GLY A 267 -20.20 5.25 -12.50
C GLY A 267 -20.82 6.65 -12.43
N ILE A 268 -19.98 7.68 -12.36
CA ILE A 268 -20.40 9.08 -12.16
C ILE A 268 -21.43 9.56 -13.20
N PRO A 269 -21.24 9.38 -14.52
CA PRO A 269 -22.23 9.82 -15.51
C PRO A 269 -23.63 9.19 -15.33
N GLY A 270 -23.71 8.01 -14.72
CA GLY A 270 -24.95 7.29 -14.45
C GLY A 270 -25.53 7.52 -13.06
N GLU A 271 -24.93 8.39 -12.24
CA GLU A 271 -25.40 8.70 -10.88
C GLU A 271 -26.00 10.11 -10.82
N SER A 272 -27.31 10.17 -10.63
CA SER A 272 -28.06 11.44 -10.62
C SER A 272 -27.58 12.37 -9.51
N GLY A 273 -27.40 13.65 -9.85
CA GLY A 273 -26.95 14.71 -8.94
C GLY A 273 -25.45 14.69 -8.60
N SER A 274 -24.68 13.71 -9.11
CA SER A 274 -23.24 13.62 -8.87
C SER A 274 -22.45 14.72 -9.56
N GLN A 275 -21.29 15.08 -9.00
CA GLN A 275 -20.35 16.00 -9.64
C GLN A 275 -19.86 15.39 -10.96
N PRO A 276 -20.14 16.01 -12.12
CA PRO A 276 -19.66 15.50 -13.40
C PRO A 276 -18.13 15.52 -13.48
N LEU A 277 -17.54 14.60 -14.25
CA LEU A 277 -16.09 14.54 -14.44
C LEU A 277 -15.54 15.83 -15.08
N SER A 278 -16.29 16.43 -16.00
CA SER A 278 -15.95 17.74 -16.59
C SER A 278 -15.94 18.87 -15.55
N SER A 279 -16.86 18.84 -14.58
CA SER A 279 -16.89 19.80 -13.47
C SER A 279 -15.68 19.61 -12.56
N ALA A 280 -15.40 18.37 -12.11
CA ALA A 280 -14.23 18.08 -11.27
C ALA A 280 -12.92 18.45 -11.97
N TYR A 281 -12.81 18.25 -13.29
CA TYR A 281 -11.64 18.64 -14.09
C TYR A 281 -11.53 20.16 -14.28
N GLY A 282 -12.65 20.87 -14.43
CA GLY A 282 -12.70 22.30 -14.74
C GLY A 282 -12.62 23.23 -13.54
N GLU A 283 -13.07 22.79 -12.36
CA GLU A 283 -13.16 23.63 -11.16
C GLU A 283 -11.78 24.04 -10.64
N GLN A 284 -10.84 23.09 -10.60
CA GLN A 284 -9.47 23.28 -10.18
C GLN A 284 -8.56 22.32 -10.96
N PRO A 285 -7.25 22.59 -11.08
CA PRO A 285 -6.30 21.69 -11.72
C PRO A 285 -5.98 20.44 -10.88
N TRP A 286 -6.96 19.82 -10.20
CA TRP A 286 -6.79 18.63 -9.37
C TRP A 286 -6.22 17.44 -10.15
N LEU A 287 -6.82 17.15 -11.30
CA LEU A 287 -6.44 16.07 -12.20
C LEU A 287 -5.43 16.56 -13.24
N GLY A 288 -4.59 15.66 -13.74
CA GLY A 288 -3.61 15.95 -14.79
C GLY A 288 -4.27 16.30 -16.13
N ASP A 289 -3.55 17.03 -16.98
CA ASP A 289 -4.13 17.62 -18.20
C ASP A 289 -4.65 16.56 -19.20
N ALA A 290 -4.04 15.37 -19.21
CA ALA A 290 -4.47 14.23 -20.02
C ALA A 290 -5.90 13.76 -19.69
N PHE A 291 -6.40 14.04 -18.49
CA PHE A 291 -7.75 13.64 -18.08
C PHE A 291 -8.85 14.34 -18.88
N SER A 292 -8.56 15.50 -19.50
CA SER A 292 -9.51 16.25 -20.33
C SER A 292 -10.22 15.37 -21.37
N ALA A 293 -9.47 14.49 -22.04
CA ALA A 293 -9.96 13.59 -23.08
C ALA A 293 -11.00 12.57 -22.59
N TYR A 294 -11.09 12.37 -21.27
CA TYR A 294 -11.95 11.35 -20.67
C TYR A 294 -13.13 11.93 -19.88
N THR A 295 -13.22 13.26 -19.76
CA THR A 295 -14.29 13.92 -18.99
C THR A 295 -15.70 13.62 -19.49
N SER A 296 -15.86 13.34 -20.80
CA SER A 296 -17.10 12.87 -21.43
C SER A 296 -17.06 11.40 -21.87
N ASN A 297 -15.92 10.73 -21.71
CA ASN A 297 -15.71 9.34 -22.13
C ASN A 297 -14.88 8.55 -21.10
N PRO A 298 -15.41 8.32 -19.88
CA PRO A 298 -14.68 7.57 -18.86
C PRO A 298 -14.42 6.11 -19.24
N SER A 299 -15.24 5.54 -20.15
CA SER A 299 -15.02 4.19 -20.69
C SER A 299 -13.69 4.05 -21.44
N GLY A 300 -13.15 5.16 -21.96
CA GLY A 300 -11.85 5.21 -22.62
C GLY A 300 -10.64 5.20 -21.67
N LEU A 301 -10.84 5.40 -20.36
CA LEU A 301 -9.73 5.35 -19.40
C LEU A 301 -9.18 3.92 -19.30
N PRO A 302 -7.86 3.71 -19.32
CA PRO A 302 -7.29 2.37 -19.14
C PRO A 302 -7.34 1.88 -17.68
N VAL A 303 -7.75 2.75 -16.75
CA VAL A 303 -7.86 2.51 -15.30
C VAL A 303 -9.19 3.06 -14.77
N ASP A 304 -9.53 2.69 -13.54
CA ASP A 304 -10.61 3.32 -12.76
C ASP A 304 -10.25 3.29 -11.25
N THR A 305 -10.96 4.04 -10.42
CA THR A 305 -10.55 4.33 -9.03
C THR A 305 -10.50 3.09 -8.12
N HIS A 306 -11.18 1.98 -8.47
CA HIS A 306 -11.02 0.71 -7.74
C HIS A 306 -9.59 0.14 -7.86
N GLN A 307 -8.90 0.41 -8.96
CA GLN A 307 -7.49 0.06 -9.12
C GLN A 307 -6.58 1.00 -8.33
N MET A 308 -6.98 2.26 -8.10
CA MET A 308 -6.29 3.19 -7.20
C MET A 308 -6.44 2.75 -5.74
N ILE A 309 -7.60 2.19 -5.35
CA ILE A 309 -7.73 1.44 -4.09
C ILE A 309 -6.75 0.26 -4.06
N GLY A 310 -6.58 -0.44 -5.18
CA GLY A 310 -5.55 -1.47 -5.35
C GLY A 310 -4.13 -0.95 -5.14
N LEU A 311 -3.81 0.27 -5.57
CA LEU A 311 -2.51 0.89 -5.30
C LEU A 311 -2.24 1.08 -3.80
N VAL A 312 -3.29 1.16 -2.96
CA VAL A 312 -3.17 1.17 -1.50
C VAL A 312 -2.92 -0.24 -0.94
N ALA A 313 -3.53 -1.26 -1.54
CA ALA A 313 -3.43 -2.64 -1.04
C ALA A 313 -1.96 -3.15 -1.00
N PRO A 314 -1.55 -3.89 0.04
CA PRO A 314 -2.35 -4.40 1.17
C PRO A 314 -2.37 -3.46 2.41
N ARG A 315 -1.97 -2.19 2.28
CA ARG A 315 -1.90 -1.23 3.40
C ARG A 315 -3.30 -0.86 3.89
N GLY A 316 -3.40 -0.21 5.05
CA GLY A 316 -4.70 0.15 5.62
C GLY A 316 -5.44 1.19 4.77
N LEU A 317 -6.73 0.97 4.53
CA LEU A 317 -7.62 1.91 3.87
C LEU A 317 -8.92 2.05 4.65
N PHE A 318 -9.29 3.28 5.01
CA PHE A 318 -10.60 3.59 5.61
C PHE A 318 -11.29 4.73 4.86
N VAL A 319 -12.18 4.37 3.95
CA VAL A 319 -12.99 5.33 3.18
C VAL A 319 -14.24 5.71 3.96
N MET A 320 -14.37 7.00 4.27
CA MET A 320 -15.50 7.58 5.00
C MET A 320 -16.34 8.38 4.03
N GLU A 321 -17.60 7.99 3.79
CA GLU A 321 -18.45 8.61 2.76
C GLU A 321 -19.81 9.07 3.28
N ASN A 322 -20.43 9.98 2.54
CA ASN A 322 -21.71 10.59 2.93
C ASN A 322 -22.77 10.37 1.84
N PRO A 323 -23.78 9.52 2.09
CA PRO A 323 -24.78 9.13 1.10
C PRO A 323 -25.90 10.16 0.94
N HIS A 324 -25.91 11.21 1.76
CA HIS A 324 -26.95 12.25 1.74
C HIS A 324 -26.63 13.38 0.76
N ILE A 325 -25.40 13.42 0.22
CA ILE A 325 -24.97 14.44 -0.74
C ILE A 325 -24.75 13.77 -2.09
N ASP A 326 -25.68 13.99 -3.02
CA ASP A 326 -25.62 13.41 -4.37
C ASP A 326 -24.30 13.77 -5.10
N TRP A 327 -23.81 15.00 -4.91
CA TRP A 327 -22.58 15.52 -5.51
C TRP A 327 -21.36 14.64 -5.26
N LEU A 328 -21.32 13.89 -4.16
CA LEU A 328 -20.22 13.01 -3.78
C LEU A 328 -20.22 11.66 -4.49
N ALA A 329 -21.25 11.34 -5.29
CA ALA A 329 -21.35 10.10 -6.04
C ALA A 329 -21.17 8.83 -5.16
N ALA A 330 -21.82 8.80 -3.98
CA ALA A 330 -21.59 7.75 -2.99
C ALA A 330 -21.96 6.34 -3.51
N ARG A 331 -22.87 6.20 -4.48
CA ARG A 331 -23.15 4.89 -5.11
C ARG A 331 -21.91 4.41 -5.86
N SER A 332 -21.32 5.28 -6.66
CA SER A 332 -20.06 5.04 -7.37
C SER A 332 -18.89 4.83 -6.39
N GLY A 333 -18.88 5.54 -5.25
CA GLY A 333 -17.95 5.30 -4.14
C GLY A 333 -18.04 3.89 -3.57
N SER A 334 -19.25 3.38 -3.35
CA SER A 334 -19.45 2.02 -2.85
C SER A 334 -19.05 0.95 -3.88
N ASN A 335 -19.29 1.18 -5.18
CA ASN A 335 -18.79 0.29 -6.24
C ASN A 335 -17.26 0.24 -6.27
N ALA A 336 -16.59 1.39 -6.07
CA ALA A 336 -15.13 1.42 -5.96
C ALA A 336 -14.63 0.58 -4.79
N ALA A 337 -15.25 0.73 -3.62
CA ALA A 337 -14.89 -0.02 -2.41
C ALA A 337 -15.13 -1.53 -2.56
N LEU A 338 -16.26 -1.94 -3.14
CA LEU A 338 -16.55 -3.35 -3.41
C LEU A 338 -15.56 -3.95 -4.41
N ALA A 339 -15.27 -3.26 -5.52
CA ALA A 339 -14.30 -3.71 -6.51
C ALA A 339 -12.87 -3.76 -5.95
N GLY A 340 -12.49 -2.75 -5.16
CA GLY A 340 -11.21 -2.71 -4.48
C GLY A 340 -11.06 -3.80 -3.42
N ALA A 341 -12.12 -4.13 -2.69
CA ALA A 341 -12.12 -5.22 -1.70
C ALA A 341 -11.79 -6.59 -2.33
N GLU A 342 -12.13 -6.82 -3.60
CA GLU A 342 -11.71 -8.03 -4.32
C GLU A 342 -10.18 -8.10 -4.48
N ILE A 343 -9.50 -6.96 -4.66
CA ILE A 343 -8.02 -6.88 -4.72
C ILE A 343 -7.42 -7.20 -3.35
N TYR A 344 -7.96 -6.59 -2.28
CA TYR A 344 -7.53 -6.89 -0.90
C TYR A 344 -7.73 -8.37 -0.56
N LYS A 345 -8.87 -8.94 -0.96
CA LYS A 345 -9.17 -10.36 -0.79
C LYS A 345 -8.17 -11.25 -1.52
N ALA A 346 -7.88 -10.96 -2.80
CA ALA A 346 -6.93 -11.71 -3.60
C ALA A 346 -5.51 -11.73 -2.98
N LEU A 347 -5.13 -10.64 -2.31
CA LEU A 347 -3.84 -10.50 -1.61
C LEU A 347 -3.84 -11.13 -0.20
N GLY A 348 -4.98 -11.64 0.28
CA GLY A 348 -5.12 -12.14 1.65
C GLY A 348 -5.14 -11.05 2.71
N ALA A 349 -5.50 -9.82 2.33
CA ALA A 349 -5.52 -8.63 3.17
C ALA A 349 -6.94 -8.05 3.33
N GLY A 350 -8.00 -8.85 3.14
CA GLY A 350 -9.40 -8.39 3.18
C GLY A 350 -9.76 -7.58 4.44
N ASP A 351 -9.13 -7.89 5.57
CA ASP A 351 -9.35 -7.19 6.84
C ASP A 351 -8.74 -5.78 6.91
N ASN A 352 -8.02 -5.33 5.87
CA ASN A 352 -7.32 -4.03 5.86
C ASN A 352 -8.08 -2.92 5.12
N ILE A 353 -9.25 -3.23 4.56
CA ILE A 353 -10.12 -2.25 3.91
C ILE A 353 -11.39 -2.03 4.74
N THR A 354 -11.68 -0.76 5.03
CA THR A 354 -12.90 -0.29 5.67
C THR A 354 -13.56 0.73 4.73
N TYR A 355 -14.86 0.60 4.53
CA TYR A 355 -15.69 1.59 3.84
C TYR A 355 -16.93 1.84 4.67
N TRP A 356 -17.27 3.09 4.94
CA TRP A 356 -18.42 3.42 5.76
C TRP A 356 -19.17 4.63 5.23
N SER A 357 -20.35 4.37 4.67
CA SER A 357 -21.31 5.42 4.27
C SER A 357 -22.63 5.36 5.04
N ASP A 358 -22.86 4.32 5.85
CA ASP A 358 -24.07 4.24 6.69
C ASP A 358 -23.98 5.18 7.89
N VAL A 359 -24.35 6.44 7.65
CA VAL A 359 -24.28 7.55 8.61
C VAL A 359 -25.62 8.26 8.71
N SER A 360 -25.98 8.77 9.89
CA SER A 360 -27.25 9.47 10.09
C SER A 360 -27.18 10.95 9.67
N ASP A 361 -26.06 11.61 9.96
CA ASP A 361 -25.87 13.04 9.69
C ASP A 361 -25.34 13.28 8.27
N GLY A 362 -26.09 14.05 7.47
CA GLY A 362 -25.74 14.42 6.10
C GLY A 362 -24.84 15.66 5.99
N THR A 363 -24.49 16.33 7.08
CA THR A 363 -23.64 17.53 7.07
C THR A 363 -22.27 17.22 6.48
N HIS A 364 -21.87 17.97 5.44
CA HIS A 364 -20.60 17.74 4.74
C HIS A 364 -19.41 17.93 5.69
N CYS A 365 -18.48 16.97 5.70
CA CYS A 365 -17.25 17.00 6.50
C CYS A 365 -17.44 17.10 8.02
N ALA A 366 -18.60 16.71 8.52
CA ALA A 366 -18.83 16.59 9.96
C ALA A 366 -18.01 15.43 10.55
N SER A 367 -17.51 15.61 11.78
CA SER A 367 -17.06 14.47 12.60
C SER A 367 -18.28 13.67 13.02
N ARG A 368 -18.26 12.35 12.76
CA ARG A 368 -19.36 11.44 13.02
C ARG A 368 -18.98 10.40 14.05
N SER A 369 -19.89 10.14 14.99
CA SER A 369 -19.69 9.15 16.05
C SER A 369 -19.48 7.73 15.49
N GLU A 370 -20.15 7.44 14.38
CA GLU A 370 -20.11 6.18 13.64
C GLU A 370 -18.71 5.84 13.12
N TRP A 371 -17.87 6.86 12.88
CA TRP A 371 -16.52 6.70 12.38
C TRP A 371 -15.45 6.66 13.47
N ARG A 372 -15.75 7.08 14.70
CA ARG A 372 -14.75 7.20 15.78
C ARG A 372 -14.12 5.86 16.15
N THR A 373 -14.94 4.84 16.41
CA THR A 373 -14.44 3.51 16.76
C THR A 373 -13.63 2.87 15.61
N PRO A 374 -14.14 2.85 14.36
CA PRO A 374 -13.36 2.36 13.22
C PRO A 374 -12.06 3.15 12.98
N LEU A 375 -12.08 4.47 13.17
CA LEU A 375 -10.90 5.32 13.06
C LEU A 375 -9.83 4.89 14.07
N GLN A 376 -10.21 4.76 15.34
CA GLN A 376 -9.31 4.30 16.41
C GLN A 376 -8.76 2.90 16.10
N GLN A 377 -9.61 1.97 15.68
CA GLN A 377 -9.23 0.60 15.34
C GLN A 377 -8.24 0.54 14.17
N ASN A 378 -8.47 1.32 13.11
CA ASN A 378 -7.56 1.39 11.96
C ASN A 378 -6.21 2.00 12.37
N ILE A 379 -6.19 3.04 13.21
CA ILE A 379 -4.95 3.64 13.74
C ILE A 379 -4.19 2.61 14.59
N GLN A 380 -4.87 1.94 15.52
CA GLN A 380 -4.27 0.91 16.38
C GLN A 380 -3.69 -0.25 15.57
N LYS A 381 -4.40 -0.71 14.54
CA LYS A 381 -3.97 -1.81 13.68
C LYS A 381 -2.80 -1.42 12.77
N HIS A 382 -2.96 -0.33 12.03
CA HIS A 382 -2.05 -0.02 10.93
C HIS A 382 -0.86 0.83 11.33
N LEU A 383 -1.02 1.72 12.32
CA LEU A 383 0.03 2.66 12.76
C LEU A 383 0.72 2.18 14.05
N LEU A 384 -0.07 1.86 15.08
CA LEU A 384 0.50 1.43 16.38
C LEU A 384 0.89 -0.04 16.42
N LYS A 385 0.31 -0.88 15.55
CA LYS A 385 0.48 -2.34 15.55
C LYS A 385 0.04 -3.01 16.86
N THR A 386 -0.93 -2.41 17.56
CA THR A 386 -1.50 -2.90 18.83
C THR A 386 -2.90 -3.49 18.69
N GLY A 387 -3.55 -3.28 17.55
CA GLY A 387 -4.89 -3.80 17.24
C GLY A 387 -4.91 -4.79 16.07
N ASN A 388 -5.96 -5.60 16.00
CA ASN A 388 -6.19 -6.58 14.93
C ASN A 388 -7.62 -6.55 14.38
N ALA A 389 -8.39 -5.48 14.66
CA ALA A 389 -9.77 -5.35 14.21
C ALA A 389 -9.88 -5.51 12.68
N ALA A 390 -10.89 -6.25 12.23
CA ALA A 390 -11.16 -6.42 10.81
C ALA A 390 -11.87 -5.19 10.26
N GLY A 391 -11.42 -4.71 9.10
CA GLY A 391 -12.12 -3.69 8.33
C GLY A 391 -13.51 -4.19 7.92
N THR A 392 -14.44 -3.25 7.75
CA THR A 392 -15.83 -3.55 7.39
C THR A 392 -16.29 -2.66 6.25
N ILE A 393 -17.07 -3.24 5.33
CA ILE A 393 -17.76 -2.50 4.26
C ILE A 393 -19.21 -2.29 4.70
N ARG A 394 -19.53 -1.10 5.19
CA ARG A 394 -20.87 -0.71 5.65
C ARG A 394 -21.44 0.39 4.74
N ILE A 395 -22.29 -0.03 3.82
CA ILE A 395 -22.85 0.84 2.77
C ILE A 395 -24.28 1.24 3.16
N SER A 396 -24.59 2.53 3.09
CA SER A 396 -25.97 3.01 3.27
C SER A 396 -26.89 2.49 2.17
N SER A 397 -28.10 2.07 2.54
CA SER A 397 -29.15 1.67 1.59
C SER A 397 -29.56 2.80 0.62
N ARG A 398 -29.30 4.06 0.96
CA ARG A 398 -29.58 5.23 0.10
C ARG A 398 -28.78 5.21 -1.20
N LYS A 399 -27.56 4.68 -1.15
CA LYS A 399 -26.54 4.77 -2.21
C LYS A 399 -25.80 3.44 -2.36
N GLN A 400 -26.55 2.34 -2.36
CA GLN A 400 -25.98 1.01 -2.51
C GLN A 400 -25.52 0.75 -3.94
N GLY A 401 -24.24 0.45 -4.12
CA GLY A 401 -23.66 0.00 -5.38
C GLY A 401 -23.96 -1.47 -5.67
N ASN A 402 -23.81 -1.85 -6.93
CA ASN A 402 -23.99 -3.20 -7.43
C ASN A 402 -22.77 -3.60 -8.27
N LEU A 403 -21.75 -4.20 -7.64
CA LEU A 403 -20.50 -4.58 -8.31
C LEU A 403 -20.73 -5.52 -9.51
N ALA A 404 -21.80 -6.33 -9.52
CA ALA A 404 -22.08 -7.26 -10.61
C ALA A 404 -22.36 -6.56 -11.95
N GLU A 405 -22.81 -5.30 -11.94
CA GLU A 405 -22.98 -4.49 -13.15
C GLU A 405 -21.64 -4.07 -13.76
N TRP A 406 -20.61 -3.97 -12.92
CA TRP A 406 -19.35 -3.33 -13.25
C TRP A 406 -18.21 -4.29 -13.51
N ARG A 407 -18.27 -5.52 -12.96
CA ARG A 407 -17.19 -6.51 -13.10
C ARG A 407 -17.55 -7.64 -14.06
N ASP A 408 -16.54 -8.12 -14.76
CA ASP A 408 -16.58 -9.37 -15.53
C ASP A 408 -15.43 -10.33 -15.19
N TRP A 409 -14.62 -9.98 -14.19
CA TRP A 409 -13.57 -10.84 -13.67
C TRP A 409 -14.06 -11.74 -12.54
N GLN A 410 -13.36 -12.86 -12.39
CA GLN A 410 -13.35 -13.63 -11.14
C GLN A 410 -12.14 -13.24 -10.31
N THR A 411 -12.36 -13.08 -9.00
CA THR A 411 -11.30 -12.78 -8.04
C THR A 411 -10.46 -14.02 -7.79
N PRO A 412 -9.15 -14.00 -8.14
CA PRO A 412 -8.28 -15.13 -7.91
C PRO A 412 -7.92 -15.25 -6.43
N VAL A 413 -7.47 -16.44 -6.03
CA VAL A 413 -6.66 -16.62 -4.84
C VAL A 413 -5.20 -16.52 -5.29
N LEU A 414 -4.51 -15.45 -4.93
CA LEU A 414 -3.10 -15.31 -5.29
C LEU A 414 -2.25 -16.10 -4.31
N THR A 415 -1.51 -17.07 -4.81
CA THR A 415 -0.63 -17.90 -3.98
C THR A 415 0.66 -17.15 -3.62
N ASP A 416 1.27 -17.55 -2.51
CA ASP A 416 2.61 -17.11 -2.11
C ASP A 416 3.71 -17.79 -2.97
N GLY A 417 3.50 -17.92 -4.30
CA GLY A 417 4.42 -18.63 -5.20
C GLY A 417 4.71 -20.09 -4.78
N PRO A 418 5.62 -20.80 -5.48
CA PRO A 418 6.12 -22.09 -5.00
C PRO A 418 6.95 -21.87 -3.72
N THR A 419 6.35 -22.22 -2.59
CA THR A 419 7.08 -22.45 -1.34
C THR A 419 7.62 -23.87 -1.40
N THR A 420 8.86 -24.06 -1.84
CA THR A 420 9.52 -25.37 -1.69
C THR A 420 9.67 -25.62 -0.19
N PRO A 421 9.04 -26.66 0.40
CA PRO A 421 9.28 -27.00 1.79
C PRO A 421 10.76 -27.38 1.96
N PRO A 422 11.43 -26.99 3.05
CA PRO A 422 12.75 -27.54 3.36
C PRO A 422 12.67 -29.07 3.38
N PRO A 423 13.64 -29.80 2.80
CA PRO A 423 13.67 -31.25 2.94
C PRO A 423 13.71 -31.57 4.44
N THR A 424 12.71 -32.29 4.94
CA THR A 424 12.76 -32.87 6.28
C THR A 424 13.90 -33.90 6.28
N GLY A 425 15.08 -33.47 6.70
CA GLY A 425 16.20 -34.37 6.98
C GLY A 425 15.83 -35.30 8.16
N PRO A 426 16.20 -36.59 8.11
CA PRO A 426 15.89 -37.53 9.17
C PRO A 426 16.66 -37.17 10.45
N THR A 427 16.02 -37.38 11.58
CA THR A 427 16.55 -37.15 12.93
C THR A 427 17.84 -37.98 13.15
N PRO A 428 18.97 -37.40 13.57
CA PRO A 428 20.19 -38.16 13.83
C PRO A 428 20.05 -38.98 15.11
N THR A 429 20.21 -40.29 15.01
CA THR A 429 20.40 -41.19 16.14
C THR A 429 21.80 -41.82 16.05
N THR A 430 22.61 -41.59 17.09
CA THR A 430 23.74 -42.43 17.57
C THR A 430 25.12 -42.34 16.84
N PRO A 431 26.25 -42.72 17.50
CA PRO A 431 27.47 -41.91 17.68
C PRO A 431 28.65 -42.33 16.75
N PRO A 432 29.79 -41.62 16.74
CA PRO A 432 30.79 -41.73 15.69
C PRO A 432 31.77 -42.89 15.89
N PRO A 433 32.20 -43.52 14.77
CA PRO A 433 33.59 -43.96 14.70
C PRO A 433 34.29 -43.57 13.38
N THR A 434 35.59 -43.39 13.53
CA THR A 434 36.66 -43.13 12.57
C THR A 434 36.82 -44.21 11.50
N THR A 435 37.08 -43.81 10.24
CA THR A 435 38.23 -44.21 9.38
C THR A 435 38.08 -43.72 7.92
N THR A 436 39.22 -43.52 7.28
CA THR A 436 39.52 -42.84 6.00
C THR A 436 38.90 -43.48 4.74
N PRO A 437 38.47 -42.71 3.71
CA PRO A 437 38.00 -43.26 2.43
C PRO A 437 39.08 -43.26 1.31
N PRO A 438 39.09 -44.26 0.39
CA PRO A 438 39.76 -44.18 -0.92
C PRO A 438 38.87 -43.48 -1.98
N PRO A 439 39.44 -43.07 -3.12
CA PRO A 439 38.91 -41.95 -3.90
C PRO A 439 37.79 -42.38 -4.85
N THR A 440 36.65 -41.70 -4.75
CA THR A 440 35.64 -41.67 -5.81
C THR A 440 35.56 -40.25 -6.35
N THR A 441 35.92 -40.11 -7.62
CA THR A 441 35.83 -38.91 -8.43
C THR A 441 34.42 -38.30 -8.39
N PRO A 442 34.27 -37.02 -8.03
CA PRO A 442 32.99 -36.32 -8.12
C PRO A 442 32.58 -36.04 -9.58
N PRO A 443 31.28 -36.05 -9.92
CA PRO A 443 30.78 -35.39 -11.12
C PRO A 443 30.98 -33.87 -11.00
N PRO A 444 31.02 -33.10 -12.11
CA PRO A 444 31.43 -31.70 -12.08
C PRO A 444 30.48 -30.88 -11.21
N GLY A 445 30.97 -30.45 -10.04
CA GLY A 445 30.26 -29.49 -9.19
C GLY A 445 30.10 -28.19 -9.97
N GLY A 446 28.86 -27.69 -10.07
CA GLY A 446 28.60 -26.39 -10.67
C GLY A 446 29.48 -25.34 -10.01
N SER A 447 30.29 -24.64 -10.80
CA SER A 447 31.07 -23.53 -10.28
C SER A 447 30.16 -22.31 -10.18
N CYS A 448 30.10 -21.72 -8.99
CA CYS A 448 29.49 -20.43 -8.79
C CYS A 448 30.56 -19.35 -8.87
N THR A 449 30.25 -18.25 -9.54
CA THR A 449 31.04 -17.01 -9.52
C THR A 449 30.23 -15.89 -8.89
N ALA A 450 30.89 -15.03 -8.12
CA ALA A 450 30.26 -13.86 -7.51
C ALA A 450 31.12 -12.63 -7.79
N SER A 451 30.48 -11.49 -8.07
CA SER A 451 31.15 -10.21 -8.34
C SER A 451 30.50 -9.08 -7.54
N THR A 452 31.33 -8.18 -7.02
CA THR A 452 30.87 -6.99 -6.28
C THR A 452 30.62 -5.83 -7.24
N SER A 453 29.54 -5.09 -7.04
CA SER A 453 29.30 -3.78 -7.61
C SER A 453 29.20 -2.73 -6.49
N PRO A 454 29.94 -1.61 -6.57
CA PRO A 454 29.85 -0.55 -5.58
C PRO A 454 28.47 0.12 -5.63
N GLY A 455 27.86 0.31 -4.46
CA GLY A 455 26.63 1.07 -4.30
C GLY A 455 26.88 2.50 -3.82
N THR A 456 25.85 3.10 -3.24
CA THR A 456 25.94 4.45 -2.63
C THR A 456 26.99 4.49 -1.52
N VAL A 457 27.77 5.58 -1.49
CA VAL A 457 28.83 5.83 -0.50
C VAL A 457 28.43 7.07 0.31
N TRP A 458 28.58 6.97 1.63
CA TRP A 458 28.41 8.05 2.61
C TRP A 458 29.72 8.24 3.38
N GLY A 459 29.81 9.30 4.19
CA GLY A 459 31.01 9.59 4.98
C GLY A 459 31.39 8.50 5.98
N ASP A 460 30.41 7.79 6.54
CA ASP A 460 30.56 6.79 7.59
C ASP A 460 30.34 5.33 7.11
N ARG A 461 29.83 5.12 5.89
CA ARG A 461 29.46 3.78 5.37
C ARG A 461 29.32 3.74 3.86
N TYR A 462 29.26 2.54 3.30
CA TYR A 462 28.95 2.33 1.88
C TYR A 462 28.16 1.03 1.66
N ASN A 463 27.35 1.00 0.61
CA ASN A 463 26.64 -0.20 0.18
C ASN A 463 27.45 -0.98 -0.84
N THR A 464 27.36 -2.32 -0.78
CA THR A 464 27.92 -3.22 -1.79
C THR A 464 26.83 -4.19 -2.24
N SER A 465 26.66 -4.30 -3.55
CA SER A 465 25.84 -5.34 -4.17
C SER A 465 26.75 -6.46 -4.66
N VAL A 466 26.30 -7.71 -4.53
CA VAL A 466 27.00 -8.89 -5.03
C VAL A 466 26.06 -9.64 -5.96
N THR A 467 26.48 -9.81 -7.21
CA THR A 467 25.76 -10.62 -8.19
C THR A 467 26.42 -11.98 -8.33
N VAL A 468 25.60 -13.02 -8.33
CA VAL A 468 25.99 -14.41 -8.36
C VAL A 468 25.59 -15.04 -9.68
N SER A 469 26.46 -15.83 -10.29
CA SER A 469 26.24 -16.51 -11.56
C SER A 469 26.74 -17.95 -11.51
N GLY A 470 26.20 -18.80 -12.38
CA GLY A 470 26.58 -20.22 -12.49
C GLY A 470 25.78 -21.19 -11.61
N ALA A 471 24.95 -20.70 -10.68
CA ALA A 471 24.07 -21.55 -9.86
C ALA A 471 22.76 -20.84 -9.47
N GLY A 472 21.66 -21.60 -9.37
CA GLY A 472 20.37 -21.13 -8.86
C GLY A 472 20.22 -21.22 -7.32
N SER A 473 21.07 -22.05 -6.69
CA SER A 473 21.29 -22.11 -5.24
C SER A 473 22.77 -21.85 -4.99
N TRP A 474 23.09 -20.98 -4.04
CA TRP A 474 24.48 -20.58 -3.80
C TRP A 474 24.71 -20.12 -2.36
N THR A 475 25.97 -20.24 -1.93
CA THR A 475 26.51 -19.65 -0.71
C THR A 475 27.74 -18.82 -1.05
N VAL A 476 27.71 -17.52 -0.73
CA VAL A 476 28.83 -16.59 -0.91
C VAL A 476 29.36 -16.16 0.45
N VAL A 477 30.68 -16.18 0.63
CA VAL A 477 31.35 -15.63 1.81
C VAL A 477 32.07 -14.35 1.42
N VAL A 478 31.76 -13.26 2.12
CA VAL A 478 32.34 -11.93 1.92
C VAL A 478 33.03 -11.48 3.20
N ALA A 479 34.23 -10.91 3.09
CA ALA A 479 34.96 -10.32 4.21
C ALA A 479 35.18 -8.82 4.00
N VAL A 480 35.09 -8.03 5.08
CA VAL A 480 35.48 -6.62 5.14
C VAL A 480 36.69 -6.43 6.04
N THR A 481 37.51 -5.42 5.77
CA THR A 481 38.78 -5.19 6.48
C THR A 481 38.52 -4.45 7.78
N ALA A 482 38.91 -5.01 8.93
CA ALA A 482 38.85 -4.30 10.21
C ALA A 482 39.57 -2.93 10.12
N PRO A 483 39.05 -1.84 10.70
CA PRO A 483 37.94 -1.75 11.67
C PRO A 483 36.52 -1.77 11.07
N GLN A 484 36.35 -1.97 9.75
CA GLN A 484 35.03 -2.02 9.12
C GLN A 484 34.12 -3.10 9.72
N ARG A 485 32.81 -2.89 9.63
CA ARG A 485 31.77 -3.80 10.11
C ARG A 485 30.61 -3.84 9.13
N ILE A 486 30.03 -5.01 8.92
CA ILE A 486 28.78 -5.17 8.16
C ILE A 486 27.61 -4.93 9.11
N SER A 487 26.72 -4.01 8.77
CA SER A 487 25.62 -3.57 9.65
C SER A 487 24.24 -3.99 9.18
N THR A 488 24.02 -4.11 7.87
CA THR A 488 22.74 -4.53 7.28
C THR A 488 22.99 -5.39 6.06
N THR A 489 22.03 -6.26 5.74
CA THR A 489 22.08 -7.18 4.60
C THR A 489 20.69 -7.33 4.00
N TRP A 490 20.59 -7.54 2.69
CA TRP A 490 19.31 -7.75 1.99
C TRP A 490 19.43 -8.76 0.86
N SER A 491 18.27 -9.27 0.40
CA SER A 491 18.12 -10.20 -0.73
C SER A 491 18.93 -11.50 -0.59
N GLY A 492 18.95 -12.07 0.62
CA GLY A 492 19.52 -13.37 0.92
C GLY A 492 19.41 -13.72 2.40
N SER A 493 19.75 -14.95 2.76
CA SER A 493 19.83 -15.41 4.15
C SER A 493 21.24 -15.22 4.71
N ALA A 494 21.42 -14.15 5.47
CA ALA A 494 22.71 -13.72 6.02
C ALA A 494 23.06 -14.38 7.36
N SER A 495 24.34 -14.67 7.56
CA SER A 495 24.95 -15.02 8.84
C SER A 495 26.27 -14.27 8.99
N LEU A 496 26.46 -13.55 10.09
CA LEU A 496 27.69 -12.79 10.38
C LEU A 496 28.51 -13.52 11.45
N ASN A 497 29.84 -13.37 11.40
CA ASN A 497 30.70 -13.76 12.52
C ASN A 497 30.53 -12.78 13.70
N SER A 498 30.98 -13.17 14.90
CA SER A 498 30.87 -12.37 16.13
C SER A 498 31.44 -10.96 16.02
N ASN A 499 32.45 -10.78 15.15
CA ASN A 499 33.11 -9.50 14.91
C ASN A 499 32.49 -8.69 13.77
N GLY A 500 31.42 -9.17 13.10
CA GLY A 500 30.76 -8.47 11.99
C GLY A 500 31.65 -8.18 10.77
N THR A 501 32.77 -8.89 10.61
CA THR A 501 33.73 -8.71 9.51
C THR A 501 33.57 -9.72 8.39
N VAL A 502 32.87 -10.83 8.64
CA VAL A 502 32.66 -11.90 7.67
C VAL A 502 31.16 -12.19 7.57
N LEU A 503 30.63 -12.06 6.35
CA LEU A 503 29.27 -12.36 5.98
C LEU A 503 29.22 -13.65 5.17
N THR A 504 28.46 -14.63 5.64
CA THR A 504 28.02 -15.77 4.83
C THR A 504 26.60 -15.50 4.35
N MET A 505 26.42 -15.37 3.04
CA MET A 505 25.13 -15.14 2.40
C MET A 505 24.68 -16.37 1.63
N ARG A 506 23.42 -16.78 1.83
CA ARG A 506 22.80 -17.89 1.10
C ARG A 506 21.63 -17.40 0.25
N SER A 507 21.43 -18.02 -0.91
CA SER A 507 20.24 -17.79 -1.75
C SER A 507 18.96 -18.10 -0.99
N ASN A 508 17.98 -17.19 -1.01
CA ASN A 508 16.70 -17.31 -0.31
C ASN A 508 15.48 -17.24 -1.27
N GLY A 509 15.72 -17.36 -2.58
CA GLY A 509 14.70 -17.19 -3.61
C GLY A 509 14.47 -15.75 -4.07
N SER A 510 15.14 -14.74 -3.49
CA SER A 510 15.05 -13.33 -3.92
C SER A 510 15.92 -12.99 -5.15
N GLY A 511 16.27 -13.98 -5.97
CA GLY A 511 17.17 -13.83 -7.12
C GLY A 511 18.65 -14.05 -6.79
N ASN A 512 19.53 -13.70 -7.74
CA ASN A 512 20.96 -13.95 -7.66
C ASN A 512 21.79 -12.70 -7.30
N THR A 513 21.14 -11.64 -6.81
CA THR A 513 21.83 -10.44 -6.36
C THR A 513 21.43 -10.13 -4.93
N PHE A 514 22.43 -10.02 -4.06
CA PHE A 514 22.26 -9.59 -2.68
C PHE A 514 23.05 -8.33 -2.40
N GLY A 515 22.85 -7.71 -1.24
CA GLY A 515 23.73 -6.63 -0.83
C GLY A 515 23.83 -6.47 0.67
N PHE A 516 24.77 -5.62 1.06
CA PHE A 516 25.06 -5.32 2.45
C PHE A 516 25.66 -3.92 2.61
N THR A 517 25.48 -3.33 3.80
CA THR A 517 26.12 -2.07 4.19
C THR A 517 27.38 -2.35 5.00
N THR A 518 28.47 -1.69 4.64
CA THR A 518 29.72 -1.68 5.39
C THR A 518 29.91 -0.33 6.07
N MET A 519 29.98 -0.34 7.40
CA MET A 519 30.42 0.81 8.20
C MET A 519 31.94 0.96 8.06
N THR A 520 32.42 2.17 7.76
CA THR A 520 33.85 2.43 7.50
C THR A 520 34.68 2.36 8.79
N ASN A 521 34.12 2.81 9.92
CA ASN A 521 34.78 2.83 11.23
C ASN A 521 36.22 3.38 11.21
N GLY A 522 36.46 4.43 10.41
CA GLY A 522 37.78 5.05 10.24
C GLY A 522 38.62 4.48 9.09
N ASN A 523 38.14 3.45 8.37
CA ASN A 523 38.76 2.94 7.15
C ASN A 523 37.77 3.01 5.97
N SER A 524 37.84 4.10 5.20
CA SER A 524 36.99 4.35 4.03
C SER A 524 37.57 3.88 2.70
N SER A 525 38.84 3.47 2.67
CA SER A 525 39.54 3.05 1.44
C SER A 525 39.43 1.55 1.16
N ALA A 526 39.34 0.72 2.20
CA ALA A 526 39.18 -0.73 2.03
C ALA A 526 37.81 -1.10 1.43
N ARG A 527 37.79 -2.15 0.60
CA ARG A 527 36.59 -2.67 -0.07
C ARG A 527 36.40 -4.16 0.25
N PRO A 528 35.14 -4.66 0.26
CA PRO A 528 34.84 -6.04 0.62
C PRO A 528 35.45 -7.03 -0.37
N GLN A 529 35.89 -8.18 0.13
CA GLN A 529 36.48 -9.26 -0.67
C GLN A 529 35.55 -10.47 -0.68
N ILE A 530 35.34 -11.06 -1.85
CA ILE A 530 34.63 -12.34 -1.98
C ILE A 530 35.64 -13.44 -1.69
N ASN A 531 35.47 -14.13 -0.57
CA ASN A 531 36.35 -15.21 -0.15
C ASN A 531 36.02 -16.55 -0.83
N SER A 532 34.73 -16.80 -1.11
CA SER A 532 34.28 -18.00 -1.81
C SER A 532 32.88 -17.83 -2.38
N CYS A 533 32.58 -18.50 -3.50
CA CYS A 533 31.22 -18.89 -3.85
C CYS A 533 31.13 -20.41 -4.03
N THR A 534 30.11 -21.01 -3.44
CA THR A 534 29.81 -22.44 -3.54
C THR A 534 28.41 -22.61 -4.12
N ALA A 535 28.26 -23.40 -5.19
CA ALA A 535 26.93 -23.80 -5.67
C ALA A 535 26.31 -24.77 -4.66
N GLY A 536 25.01 -24.59 -4.38
CA GLY A 536 24.26 -25.37 -3.39
C GLY A 536 23.49 -26.54 -3.96
#